data_AF-A0A9D8H9E5-F1
#
_entry.id   AF-A0A9D8H9E5-F1
#
_cell.length_a   1.000
_cell.length_b   1.000
_cell.length_c   1.000
_cell.angle_alpha   90.00
_cell.angle_beta   90.00
_cell.angle_gamma   90.00
#
_symmetry.space_group_name_H-M   'P 1'
#
loop_
_entity.id
_entity.type
_entity.pdbx_description
1 polymer ?
#
loop_
_entity_poly.entity_id
_entity_poly.type
_entity_poly.pdbx_seq_one_letter_code
_entity_poly.pdbx_strand_id
1 'polypeptide(L)'
;MSNQQAAGTLAEVTAIRPDQAVQLLADLSATLAACHEAGRSHGSIDPRHVRPGSTAGPAHLLDWPEDAGAERIDDDVRQFGLLVEFVAGRIGPSGRSRGAADRVRMQLDALAATTVDPDPSRRPSMEQFATALDALRRRATTAPGAAPRQRSPRTLGIAAAAVAVAALGATGVLVAGRGASEPPTPPDVLAPTPTAVAPTASEPVGTGSPGRIERNGRDYEAGAAGDLLVNLDAACPGGPVAVLLADDDGAVITFDRWPDGPQGVEGQVVGTVPGAIGATADDGCRSLAVHRDVGLPVEVSLGRPS
;
A
#
# COMPACT_ATOMS: atom_id res chain seq x y z
N MET A 1 -30.68 8.71 -20.83
CA MET A 1 -30.39 8.75 -19.39
C MET A 1 -29.33 7.70 -19.12
N SER A 2 -28.07 8.09 -19.14
CA SER A 2 -26.94 7.18 -18.88
C SER A 2 -26.91 6.88 -17.40
N ASN A 3 -26.96 5.59 -17.03
CA ASN A 3 -26.64 5.12 -15.69
C ASN A 3 -25.22 5.57 -15.33
N GLN A 4 -25.10 6.71 -14.66
CA GLN A 4 -23.96 7.00 -13.79
C GLN A 4 -24.04 5.96 -12.67
N GLN A 5 -23.52 4.75 -12.93
CA GLN A 5 -23.13 3.86 -11.85
C GLN A 5 -22.18 4.67 -10.97
N ALA A 6 -22.56 4.84 -9.70
CA ALA A 6 -21.69 5.41 -8.70
C ALA A 6 -20.36 4.67 -8.79
N ALA A 7 -19.32 5.36 -9.24
CA ALA A 7 -18.01 4.76 -9.37
C ALA A 7 -17.60 4.29 -7.97
N GLY A 8 -17.46 2.98 -7.83
CA GLY A 8 -16.95 2.34 -6.64
C GLY A 8 -15.55 2.85 -6.28
N THR A 9 -15.05 2.39 -5.15
CA THR A 9 -13.69 2.74 -4.71
C THR A 9 -12.64 2.09 -5.63
N LEU A 10 -11.41 2.61 -5.62
CA LEU A 10 -10.30 2.01 -6.38
C LEU A 10 -10.03 0.56 -5.92
N ALA A 11 -10.38 0.22 -4.67
CA ALA A 11 -10.30 -1.14 -4.14
C ALA A 11 -11.09 -2.17 -4.99
N GLU A 12 -12.22 -1.76 -5.55
CA GLU A 12 -13.12 -2.60 -6.35
C GLU A 12 -12.67 -2.75 -7.82
N VAL A 13 -11.70 -1.94 -8.26
CA VAL A 13 -11.22 -1.98 -9.64
C VAL A 13 -10.31 -3.18 -9.82
N THR A 14 -10.66 -4.10 -10.72
CA THR A 14 -9.88 -5.34 -10.96
C THR A 14 -8.78 -5.18 -12.01
N ALA A 15 -8.95 -4.26 -12.95
CA ALA A 15 -7.98 -3.98 -14.00
C ALA A 15 -8.01 -2.51 -14.41
N ILE A 16 -6.82 -1.94 -14.66
CA ILE A 16 -6.64 -0.54 -15.04
C ILE A 16 -5.82 -0.48 -16.32
N ARG A 17 -6.17 0.41 -17.26
CA ARG A 17 -5.34 0.65 -18.44
C ARG A 17 -4.09 1.47 -18.05
N PRO A 18 -2.93 1.25 -18.70
CA PRO A 18 -1.71 1.97 -18.33
C PRO A 18 -1.85 3.50 -18.34
N ASP A 19 -2.56 4.07 -19.32
CA ASP A 19 -2.85 5.50 -19.42
C ASP A 19 -3.72 6.00 -18.26
N GLN A 20 -4.74 5.23 -17.88
CA GLN A 20 -5.62 5.56 -16.76
C GLN A 20 -4.90 5.47 -15.41
N ALA A 21 -4.04 4.47 -15.23
CA ALA A 21 -3.24 4.32 -14.01
C ALA A 21 -2.35 5.54 -13.77
N VAL A 22 -1.62 5.97 -14.81
CA VAL A 22 -0.72 7.13 -14.72
C VAL A 22 -1.51 8.43 -14.51
N GLN A 23 -2.64 8.59 -15.21
CA GLN A 23 -3.52 9.76 -15.03
C GLN A 23 -4.05 9.85 -13.59
N LEU A 24 -4.57 8.73 -13.06
CA LEU A 24 -5.10 8.66 -11.70
C LEU A 24 -4.03 9.03 -10.67
N LEU A 25 -2.83 8.45 -10.77
CA LEU A 25 -1.74 8.75 -9.83
C LEU A 25 -1.24 10.20 -9.97
N ALA A 26 -1.19 10.74 -11.19
CA ALA A 26 -0.80 12.13 -11.42
C ALA A 26 -1.79 13.12 -10.78
N ASP A 27 -3.10 12.87 -10.87
CA ASP A 27 -4.11 13.74 -10.27
C ASP A 27 -4.06 13.70 -8.73
N LEU A 28 -3.92 12.51 -8.16
CA LEU A 28 -3.82 12.32 -6.71
C LEU A 28 -2.54 12.96 -6.14
N SER A 29 -1.40 12.75 -6.79
CA SER A 29 -0.13 13.35 -6.34
C SER A 29 -0.14 14.87 -6.41
N ALA A 30 -0.76 15.45 -7.45
CA ALA A 30 -0.94 16.90 -7.54
C ALA A 30 -1.83 17.45 -6.41
N THR A 31 -2.90 16.74 -6.06
CA THR A 31 -3.78 17.12 -4.94
C THR A 31 -3.05 17.04 -3.61
N LEU A 32 -2.31 15.96 -3.36
CA LEU A 32 -1.52 15.80 -2.14
C LEU A 32 -0.40 16.83 -2.04
N ALA A 33 0.28 17.15 -3.15
CA ALA A 33 1.29 18.20 -3.19
C ALA A 33 0.71 19.56 -2.75
N ALA A 34 -0.47 19.94 -3.27
CA ALA A 34 -1.15 21.17 -2.88
C ALA A 34 -1.57 21.16 -1.39
N CYS A 35 -1.94 20.01 -0.85
CA CYS A 35 -2.26 19.89 0.58
C CYS A 35 -1.02 20.01 1.47
N HIS A 36 0.08 19.35 1.08
CA HIS A 36 1.36 19.41 1.78
C HIS A 36 1.95 20.83 1.77
N GLU A 37 1.83 21.55 0.65
CA GLU A 37 2.22 22.97 0.56
C GLU A 37 1.41 23.84 1.54
N ALA A 38 0.14 23.50 1.74
CA ALA A 38 -0.72 24.14 2.74
C ALA A 38 -0.48 23.66 4.18
N GLY A 39 0.53 22.81 4.42
CA GLY A 39 0.86 22.27 5.74
C GLY A 39 -0.16 21.26 6.28
N ARG A 40 -0.94 20.63 5.40
CA ARG A 40 -1.96 19.63 5.76
C ARG A 40 -1.58 18.26 5.22
N SER A 41 -1.79 17.22 6.02
CA SER A 41 -1.71 15.84 5.55
C SER A 41 -3.13 15.27 5.35
N HIS A 42 -3.23 14.18 4.59
CA HIS A 42 -4.45 13.39 4.47
C HIS A 42 -4.56 12.39 5.62
N GLY A 43 -3.44 11.82 6.07
CA GLY A 43 -3.35 10.91 7.21
C GLY A 43 -3.83 9.47 6.97
N SER A 44 -4.45 9.19 5.82
CA SER A 44 -4.87 7.84 5.42
C SER A 44 -5.13 7.72 3.92
N ILE A 45 -4.10 7.37 3.15
CA ILE A 45 -4.18 7.12 1.72
C ILE A 45 -4.21 5.61 1.48
N ASP A 46 -5.38 5.09 1.13
CA ASP A 46 -5.54 3.69 0.73
C ASP A 46 -6.57 3.56 -0.40
N PRO A 47 -6.62 2.43 -1.15
CA PRO A 47 -7.50 2.26 -2.29
C PRO A 47 -9.00 2.44 -2.02
N ARG A 48 -9.46 2.30 -0.77
CA ARG A 48 -10.86 2.54 -0.36
C ARG A 48 -11.17 4.02 -0.27
N HIS A 49 -10.18 4.85 0.01
CA HIS A 49 -10.30 6.31 0.04
C HIS A 49 -10.04 6.96 -1.32
N VAL A 50 -9.77 6.18 -2.37
CA VAL A 50 -9.60 6.72 -3.72
C VAL A 50 -10.84 6.42 -4.53
N ARG A 51 -11.51 7.46 -5.02
CA ARG A 51 -12.52 7.33 -6.06
C ARG A 51 -11.88 7.64 -7.41
N PRO A 52 -11.79 6.65 -8.33
CA PRO A 52 -11.32 6.92 -9.68
C PRO A 52 -12.19 7.97 -10.34
N GLY A 53 -11.57 8.93 -11.03
CA GLY A 53 -12.31 9.88 -11.84
C GLY A 53 -13.08 9.17 -12.96
N SER A 54 -14.14 9.80 -13.45
CA SER A 54 -14.70 9.40 -14.75
C SER A 54 -13.64 9.57 -15.85
N THR A 55 -13.86 9.03 -17.05
CA THR A 55 -12.91 9.16 -18.18
C THR A 55 -12.45 10.60 -18.47
N ALA A 56 -13.21 11.61 -18.04
CA ALA A 56 -12.89 13.03 -18.22
C ALA A 56 -12.67 13.81 -16.91
N GLY A 57 -12.74 13.15 -15.74
CA GLY A 57 -12.65 13.82 -14.43
C GLY A 57 -11.41 13.41 -13.65
N PRO A 58 -10.94 14.24 -12.71
CA PRO A 58 -9.83 13.90 -11.84
C PRO A 58 -10.23 12.78 -10.87
N ALA A 59 -9.23 12.03 -10.40
CA ALA A 59 -9.42 11.16 -9.24
C ALA A 59 -9.62 11.99 -7.96
N HIS A 60 -10.35 11.44 -7.00
CA HIS A 60 -10.65 12.11 -5.74
C HIS A 60 -10.19 11.25 -4.56
N LEU A 61 -9.58 11.91 -3.58
CA LEU A 61 -9.40 11.37 -2.25
C LEU A 61 -10.67 11.62 -1.43
N LEU A 62 -11.13 10.59 -0.73
CA LEU A 62 -12.30 10.60 0.14
C LEU A 62 -11.86 10.72 1.60
N ASP A 63 -12.78 11.18 2.44
CA ASP A 63 -12.64 11.17 3.90
C ASP A 63 -11.41 11.92 4.40
N TRP A 64 -11.48 13.25 4.33
CA TRP A 64 -10.46 14.15 4.86
C TRP A 64 -10.64 14.32 6.38
N PRO A 65 -9.74 13.78 7.23
CA PRO A 65 -9.81 14.04 8.66
C PRO A 65 -9.54 15.52 8.94
N GLU A 66 -10.38 16.15 9.78
CA GLU A 66 -10.26 17.58 10.11
C GLU A 66 -8.94 17.92 10.83
N ASP A 67 -8.32 16.92 11.49
CA ASP A 67 -7.19 17.10 12.41
C ASP A 67 -5.84 16.55 11.89
N ALA A 68 -5.70 16.28 10.59
CA ALA A 68 -4.44 15.76 10.05
C ALA A 68 -3.38 16.87 9.88
N GLY A 69 -2.49 16.98 10.86
CA GLY A 69 -1.41 17.96 10.94
C GLY A 69 -0.21 17.67 10.03
N ALA A 70 0.72 18.62 9.97
CA ALA A 70 1.91 18.55 9.11
C ALA A 70 2.87 17.39 9.49
N GLU A 71 2.81 16.90 10.72
CA GLU A 71 3.64 15.81 11.23
C GLU A 71 3.42 14.47 10.51
N ARG A 72 2.29 14.32 9.79
CA ARG A 72 1.95 13.09 9.04
C ARG A 72 2.16 13.21 7.53
N ILE A 73 2.74 14.31 7.05
CA ILE A 73 3.05 14.50 5.62
C ILE A 73 3.92 13.36 5.08
N ASP A 74 4.87 12.89 5.89
CA ASP A 74 5.79 11.83 5.49
C ASP A 74 5.09 10.45 5.41
N ASP A 75 4.09 10.23 6.26
CA ASP A 75 3.23 9.06 6.19
C ASP A 75 2.39 9.05 4.91
N ASP A 76 1.88 10.21 4.47
CA ASP A 76 1.16 10.30 3.20
C ASP A 76 2.03 9.90 2.02
N VAL A 77 3.30 10.33 1.99
CA VAL A 77 4.25 9.98 0.92
C VAL A 77 4.45 8.47 0.87
N ARG A 78 4.67 7.84 2.04
CA ARG A 78 4.82 6.38 2.14
C ARG A 78 3.56 5.64 1.70
N GLN A 79 2.40 6.06 2.19
CA GLN A 79 1.10 5.45 1.84
C GLN A 79 0.76 5.63 0.35
N PHE A 80 1.09 6.78 -0.22
CA PHE A 80 0.98 7.01 -1.66
C PHE A 80 1.87 6.05 -2.45
N GLY A 81 3.06 5.74 -1.95
CA GLY A 81 3.92 4.67 -2.46
C GLY A 81 3.23 3.33 -2.59
N LEU A 82 2.63 2.87 -1.49
CA LEU A 82 1.87 1.61 -1.44
C LEU A 82 0.67 1.64 -2.42
N LEU A 83 0.03 2.79 -2.56
CA LEU A 83 -1.03 3.00 -3.54
C LEU A 83 -0.52 2.87 -4.99
N VAL A 84 0.68 3.38 -5.30
CA VAL A 84 1.33 3.23 -6.61
C VAL A 84 1.55 1.75 -6.92
N GLU A 85 2.08 0.97 -5.98
CA GLU A 85 2.28 -0.49 -6.14
C GLU A 85 0.95 -1.22 -6.40
N PHE A 86 -0.07 -0.88 -5.61
CA PHE A 86 -1.42 -1.42 -5.76
C PHE A 86 -2.00 -1.16 -7.16
N VAL A 87 -1.81 0.05 -7.68
CA VAL A 87 -2.27 0.45 -9.02
C VAL A 87 -1.45 -0.26 -10.10
N ALA A 88 -0.12 -0.34 -9.94
CA ALA A 88 0.79 -1.00 -10.87
C ALA A 88 0.46 -2.51 -11.04
N GLY A 89 0.13 -3.18 -9.93
CA GLY A 89 -0.31 -4.58 -9.90
C GLY A 89 -1.63 -4.83 -10.65
N ARG A 90 -2.48 -3.80 -10.77
CA ARG A 90 -3.76 -3.86 -11.51
C ARG A 90 -3.66 -3.46 -12.97
N ILE A 91 -2.49 -3.05 -13.45
CA ILE A 91 -2.32 -2.75 -14.87
C ILE A 91 -2.54 -4.04 -15.66
N GLY A 92 -3.63 -4.12 -16.42
CA GLY A 92 -3.99 -5.31 -17.19
C GLY A 92 -3.11 -5.50 -18.44
N PRO A 93 -2.92 -6.74 -18.92
CA PRO A 93 -2.25 -7.00 -20.19
C PRO A 93 -3.12 -6.45 -21.34
N SER A 94 -2.76 -5.27 -21.85
CA SER A 94 -3.51 -4.60 -22.91
C SER A 94 -3.10 -5.09 -24.30
N GLY A 95 -3.45 -6.33 -24.66
CA GLY A 95 -3.34 -6.86 -26.04
C GLY A 95 -2.04 -6.48 -26.78
N ARG A 96 -2.16 -5.77 -27.92
CA ARG A 96 -1.02 -5.31 -28.76
C ARG A 96 -0.04 -4.36 -28.04
N SER A 97 -0.40 -3.88 -26.86
CA SER A 97 0.34 -2.91 -26.05
C SER A 97 1.00 -3.54 -24.81
N ARG A 98 1.14 -4.88 -24.74
CA ARG A 98 1.82 -5.57 -23.61
C ARG A 98 3.14 -4.89 -23.22
N GLY A 99 4.01 -4.61 -24.20
CA GLY A 99 5.29 -3.94 -23.92
C GLY A 99 5.17 -2.49 -23.42
N ALA A 100 4.07 -1.78 -23.71
CA ALA A 100 3.84 -0.45 -23.13
C ALA A 100 3.33 -0.56 -21.69
N ALA A 101 2.43 -1.50 -21.42
CA ALA A 101 1.95 -1.79 -20.07
C ALA A 101 3.10 -2.19 -19.13
N ASP A 102 4.00 -3.07 -19.59
CA ASP A 102 5.14 -3.52 -18.79
C ASP A 102 6.15 -2.39 -18.51
N ARG A 103 6.36 -1.49 -19.47
CA ARG A 103 7.19 -0.29 -19.26
C ARG A 103 6.59 0.66 -18.23
N VAL A 104 5.28 0.91 -18.31
CA VAL A 104 4.59 1.76 -17.33
C VAL A 104 4.67 1.12 -15.95
N ARG A 105 4.42 -0.19 -15.83
CA ARG A 105 4.52 -0.92 -14.56
C ARG A 105 5.92 -0.77 -13.95
N MET A 106 6.97 -1.07 -14.72
CA MET A 106 8.36 -0.93 -14.28
C MET A 106 8.70 0.51 -13.82
N GLN A 107 8.16 1.54 -14.48
CA GLN A 107 8.38 2.93 -14.09
C GLN A 107 7.62 3.31 -12.82
N LEU A 108 6.41 2.78 -12.62
CA LEU A 108 5.65 2.97 -11.40
C LEU A 108 6.29 2.23 -10.22
N ASP A 109 6.76 1.00 -10.42
CA ASP A 109 7.46 0.22 -9.40
C ASP A 109 8.75 0.94 -8.95
N ALA A 110 9.50 1.49 -9.90
CA ALA A 110 10.70 2.27 -9.59
C ALA A 110 10.39 3.56 -8.81
N LEU A 111 9.25 4.21 -9.09
CA LEU A 111 8.79 5.36 -8.29
C LEU A 111 8.39 4.90 -6.88
N ALA A 112 7.55 3.88 -6.76
CA ALA A 112 7.08 3.36 -5.47
C ALA A 112 8.23 2.92 -4.54
N ALA A 113 9.27 2.30 -5.10
CA ALA A 113 10.45 1.93 -4.32
C ALA A 113 11.10 3.14 -3.61
N THR A 114 11.02 4.35 -4.18
CA THR A 114 11.60 5.56 -3.55
C THR A 114 10.76 6.13 -2.41
N THR A 115 9.45 5.84 -2.35
CA THR A 115 8.55 6.33 -1.29
C THR A 115 8.59 5.52 -0.01
N VAL A 116 9.04 4.27 -0.10
CA VAL A 116 9.08 3.33 1.04
C VAL A 116 10.46 3.27 1.70
N ASP A 117 11.34 4.23 1.40
CA ASP A 117 12.67 4.32 2.06
C ASP A 117 12.47 4.45 3.58
N PRO A 118 13.19 3.66 4.40
CA PRO A 118 13.08 3.73 5.86
C PRO A 118 13.51 5.09 6.43
N ASP A 119 14.33 5.86 5.71
CA ASP A 119 14.74 7.21 6.06
C ASP A 119 13.80 8.25 5.40
N PRO A 120 12.93 8.94 6.18
CA PRO A 120 12.04 10.01 5.70
C PRO A 120 12.73 11.03 4.79
N SER A 121 13.97 11.41 5.12
CA SER A 121 14.70 12.46 4.42
C SER A 121 15.12 12.07 2.99
N ARG A 122 15.04 10.78 2.65
CA ARG A 122 15.34 10.26 1.31
C ARG A 122 14.10 10.09 0.46
N ARG A 123 12.92 10.17 1.05
CA ARG A 123 11.66 10.08 0.32
C ARG A 123 11.49 11.37 -0.49
N PRO A 124 11.06 11.27 -1.75
CA PRO A 124 10.74 12.45 -2.54
C PRO A 124 9.47 13.13 -2.03
N SER A 125 9.37 14.44 -2.23
CA SER A 125 8.14 15.17 -1.92
C SER A 125 7.00 14.81 -2.88
N MET A 126 5.75 15.07 -2.49
CA MET A 126 4.60 14.86 -3.38
C MET A 126 4.65 15.72 -4.65
N GLU A 127 5.29 16.90 -4.60
CA GLU A 127 5.53 17.75 -5.76
C GLU A 127 6.50 17.10 -6.78
N GLN A 128 7.59 16.50 -6.27
CA GLN A 128 8.53 15.74 -7.10
C GLN A 128 7.83 14.53 -7.74
N PHE A 129 6.96 13.87 -6.98
CA PHE A 129 6.14 12.77 -7.46
C PHE A 129 5.16 13.17 -8.56
N ALA A 130 4.43 14.26 -8.36
CA ALA A 130 3.51 14.81 -9.35
C ALA A 130 4.24 15.15 -10.65
N THR A 131 5.42 15.75 -10.55
CA THR A 131 6.27 16.07 -11.70
C THR A 131 6.70 14.81 -12.46
N ALA A 132 7.13 13.77 -11.75
CA ALA A 132 7.55 12.49 -12.34
C ALA A 132 6.38 11.77 -13.05
N LEU A 133 5.21 11.71 -12.40
CA LEU A 133 4.01 11.08 -12.95
C LEU A 133 3.44 11.85 -14.14
N ASP A 134 3.50 13.18 -14.13
CA ASP A 134 3.11 14.00 -15.27
C ASP A 134 4.07 13.84 -16.47
N ALA A 135 5.37 13.69 -16.21
CA ALA A 135 6.33 13.33 -17.25
C ALA A 135 6.04 11.95 -17.84
N LEU A 136 5.70 10.96 -17.00
CA LEU A 136 5.28 9.64 -17.45
C LEU A 136 3.99 9.69 -18.27
N ARG A 137 3.01 10.50 -17.84
CA ARG A 137 1.73 10.73 -18.53
C ARG A 137 1.97 11.24 -19.95
N ARG A 138 2.77 12.29 -20.09
CA ARG A 138 3.14 12.86 -21.40
C ARG A 138 3.80 11.83 -22.31
N ARG A 139 4.67 10.97 -21.77
CA ARG A 139 5.31 9.90 -22.57
C ARG A 139 4.30 8.84 -23.02
N ALA A 140 3.35 8.48 -22.16
CA ALA A 140 2.31 7.52 -22.48
C ALA A 140 1.35 8.03 -23.57
N THR A 141 1.01 9.32 -23.55
CA THR A 141 0.14 9.94 -24.58
C THR A 141 0.86 10.22 -25.89
N THR A 142 2.17 10.52 -25.84
CA THR A 142 2.99 10.81 -27.03
C THR A 142 3.49 9.54 -27.73
N ALA A 143 3.20 8.35 -27.19
CA ALA A 143 3.57 7.09 -27.83
C ALA A 143 3.00 7.07 -29.27
N PRO A 144 3.87 7.05 -30.29
CA PRO A 144 3.49 7.43 -31.64
C PRO A 144 2.42 6.45 -32.13
N GLY A 145 1.20 6.98 -32.32
CA GLY A 145 0.19 6.34 -33.15
C GLY A 145 0.89 6.03 -34.46
N ALA A 146 1.13 4.73 -34.69
CA ALA A 146 1.97 4.17 -35.72
C ALA A 146 2.13 5.14 -36.88
N ALA A 147 3.25 5.89 -36.91
CA ALA A 147 3.65 6.59 -38.11
C ALA A 147 3.50 5.53 -39.21
N PRO A 148 2.65 5.77 -40.24
CA PRO A 148 2.36 4.74 -41.23
C PRO A 148 3.72 4.24 -41.67
N ARG A 149 3.97 2.94 -41.47
CA ARG A 149 5.24 2.31 -41.84
C ARG A 149 5.44 2.68 -43.30
N GLN A 150 6.19 3.75 -43.53
CA GLN A 150 6.56 4.22 -44.83
C GLN A 150 7.48 3.09 -45.26
N ARG A 151 6.91 2.16 -46.02
CA ARG A 151 7.64 1.05 -46.63
C ARG A 151 8.67 1.74 -47.51
N SER A 152 9.82 2.08 -46.93
CA SER A 152 10.96 2.56 -47.68
C SER A 152 11.25 1.44 -48.68
N PRO A 153 11.17 1.70 -49.99
CA PRO A 153 11.61 0.71 -50.97
C PRO A 153 13.07 0.36 -50.62
N ARG A 154 13.35 -0.94 -50.56
CA ARG A 154 14.66 -1.49 -50.24
C ARG A 154 15.69 -1.01 -51.27
N THR A 155 16.39 0.08 -50.97
CA THR A 155 17.72 0.32 -51.53
C THR A 155 18.72 -0.35 -50.61
N LEU A 156 19.30 -1.46 -51.09
CA LEU A 156 20.50 -2.09 -50.52
C LEU A 156 21.61 -1.04 -50.43
N GLY A 157 21.89 -0.58 -49.22
CA GLY A 157 22.98 0.33 -48.92
C GLY A 157 23.65 -0.09 -47.61
N ILE A 158 24.77 -0.79 -47.75
CA ILE A 158 25.69 -1.15 -46.67
C ILE A 158 26.27 0.16 -46.11
N ALA A 159 26.02 0.47 -44.84
CA ALA A 159 26.82 1.42 -44.07
C ALA A 159 26.74 1.13 -42.58
N ALA A 160 27.92 1.18 -41.96
CA ALA A 160 28.25 0.75 -40.61
C ALA A 160 28.03 1.83 -39.54
N ALA A 161 28.24 1.41 -38.28
CA ALA A 161 28.58 2.21 -37.09
C ALA A 161 27.44 3.05 -36.47
N ALA A 162 27.39 3.35 -35.16
CA ALA A 162 28.12 2.93 -33.96
C ALA A 162 27.29 3.36 -32.73
N VAL A 163 27.64 2.75 -31.60
CA VAL A 163 27.35 3.06 -30.18
C VAL A 163 26.95 4.51 -29.85
N ALA A 164 25.91 4.66 -29.02
CA ALA A 164 25.81 5.73 -28.02
C ALA A 164 24.89 5.31 -26.86
N VAL A 165 25.47 4.66 -25.86
CA VAL A 165 24.93 4.56 -24.50
C VAL A 165 25.54 5.72 -23.72
N ALA A 166 24.76 6.73 -23.36
CA ALA A 166 25.23 7.84 -22.53
C ALA A 166 24.12 8.41 -21.63
N ALA A 167 24.40 8.33 -20.33
CA ALA A 167 24.10 9.33 -19.30
C ALA A 167 22.63 9.71 -19.02
N LEU A 168 22.00 8.98 -18.10
CA LEU A 168 21.07 9.59 -17.14
C LEU A 168 21.91 10.07 -15.94
N GLY A 169 22.52 11.24 -16.13
CA GLY A 169 23.25 11.97 -15.09
C GLY A 169 22.27 12.69 -14.17
N ALA A 170 22.59 12.64 -12.87
CA ALA A 170 21.95 13.36 -11.80
C ALA A 170 21.84 14.86 -12.10
N THR A 171 20.61 15.36 -12.22
CA THR A 171 20.34 16.80 -12.20
C THR A 171 20.10 17.20 -10.74
N GLY A 172 21.18 17.53 -10.04
CA GLY A 172 21.11 18.26 -8.78
C GLY A 172 20.71 19.70 -9.06
N VAL A 173 19.48 20.07 -8.73
CA VAL A 173 19.03 21.47 -8.74
C VAL A 173 19.29 22.04 -7.36
N LEU A 174 20.34 22.84 -7.24
CA LEU A 174 20.52 23.80 -6.14
C LEU A 174 19.51 24.93 -6.32
N VAL A 175 18.42 24.91 -5.55
CA VAL A 175 17.58 26.09 -5.35
C VAL A 175 18.11 26.84 -4.13
N ALA A 176 18.81 27.93 -4.41
CA ALA A 176 19.20 28.92 -3.41
C ALA A 176 18.03 29.88 -3.13
N GLY A 177 17.69 30.01 -1.85
CA GLY A 177 17.35 31.28 -1.19
C GLY A 177 16.02 31.96 -1.55
N ARG A 178 15.05 31.86 -0.63
CA ARG A 178 14.14 32.98 -0.34
C ARG A 178 13.75 32.97 1.14
N GLY A 179 13.92 34.12 1.78
CA GLY A 179 13.86 34.30 3.23
C GLY A 179 12.51 33.93 3.85
N ALA A 180 12.59 33.26 4.99
CA ALA A 180 11.46 33.02 5.87
C ALA A 180 11.16 34.30 6.66
N SER A 181 9.99 34.87 6.40
CA SER A 181 9.32 35.74 7.36
C SER A 181 8.74 34.88 8.46
N GLU A 182 9.11 35.18 9.69
CA GLU A 182 8.64 34.54 10.92
C GLU A 182 7.11 34.75 11.07
N PRO A 183 6.28 33.68 11.12
CA PRO A 183 4.86 33.81 11.38
C PRO A 183 4.60 34.04 12.88
N PRO A 184 3.58 34.84 13.25
CA PRO A 184 3.24 35.05 14.63
C PRO A 184 2.72 33.77 15.30
N THR A 185 3.19 33.51 16.52
CA THR A 185 2.76 32.41 17.39
C THR A 185 1.25 32.48 17.67
N PRO A 186 0.45 31.46 17.31
CA PRO A 186 -0.95 31.40 17.70
C PRO A 186 -1.10 31.07 19.20
N PRO A 187 -2.19 31.52 19.85
CA PRO A 187 -2.43 31.26 21.27
C PRO A 187 -2.71 29.77 21.54
N ASP A 188 -2.16 29.28 22.65
CA ASP A 188 -2.39 27.93 23.19
C ASP A 188 -3.89 27.70 23.43
N VAL A 189 -4.50 26.87 22.60
CA VAL A 189 -5.81 26.27 22.87
C VAL A 189 -5.55 24.82 23.24
N LEU A 190 -5.73 24.52 24.53
CA LEU A 190 -5.65 23.15 25.06
C LEU A 190 -6.75 22.30 24.41
N ALA A 191 -6.42 21.59 23.33
CA ALA A 191 -7.29 20.59 22.74
C ALA A 191 -7.37 19.35 23.65
N PRO A 192 -8.56 18.75 23.82
CA PRO A 192 -8.71 17.53 24.60
C PRO A 192 -7.91 16.39 23.96
N THR A 193 -7.05 15.74 24.73
CA THR A 193 -6.25 14.59 24.28
C THR A 193 -7.17 13.44 23.86
N PRO A 194 -7.18 13.00 22.59
CA PRO A 194 -7.89 11.80 22.20
C PRO A 194 -7.21 10.57 22.80
N THR A 195 -7.99 9.72 23.48
CA THR A 195 -7.53 8.42 23.95
C THR A 195 -7.35 7.49 22.76
N ALA A 196 -6.13 7.38 22.25
CA ALA A 196 -5.78 6.39 21.23
C ALA A 196 -5.91 4.97 21.81
N VAL A 197 -6.66 4.10 21.14
CA VAL A 197 -6.63 2.66 21.41
C VAL A 197 -5.30 2.15 20.89
N ALA A 198 -4.41 1.77 21.81
CA ALA A 198 -3.08 1.29 21.44
C ALA A 198 -3.20 -0.02 20.62
N PRO A 199 -2.45 -0.17 19.52
CA PRO A 199 -2.38 -1.44 18.82
C PRO A 199 -1.92 -2.53 19.78
N THR A 200 -2.61 -3.67 19.78
CA THR A 200 -2.20 -4.85 20.56
C THR A 200 -0.81 -5.25 20.10
N ALA A 201 0.17 -5.08 20.98
CA ALA A 201 1.57 -5.40 20.69
C ALA A 201 1.68 -6.88 20.33
N SER A 202 2.18 -7.15 19.12
CA SER A 202 2.64 -8.49 18.74
C SER A 202 4.02 -8.67 19.38
N GLU A 203 4.10 -9.38 20.49
CA GLU A 203 5.41 -9.77 21.05
C GLU A 203 5.97 -10.93 20.21
N PRO A 204 7.23 -10.87 19.76
CA PRO A 204 7.89 -12.05 19.24
C PRO A 204 7.86 -13.12 20.33
N VAL A 205 7.44 -14.34 19.96
CA VAL A 205 7.29 -15.46 20.90
C VAL A 205 8.57 -15.56 21.72
N GLY A 206 8.47 -15.26 23.02
CA GLY A 206 9.60 -15.36 23.95
C GLY A 206 10.15 -16.79 23.94
N THR A 207 11.41 -16.96 24.34
CA THR A 207 12.15 -18.24 24.34
C THR A 207 11.61 -19.32 25.29
N GLY A 208 10.31 -19.28 25.63
CA GLY A 208 9.62 -20.37 26.29
C GLY A 208 9.70 -21.65 25.46
N SER A 209 9.57 -22.80 26.13
CA SER A 209 9.51 -24.08 25.42
C SER A 209 8.38 -24.02 24.40
N PRO A 210 8.66 -24.32 23.12
CA PRO A 210 7.66 -24.20 22.08
C PRO A 210 6.48 -25.11 22.40
N GLY A 211 5.27 -24.53 22.35
CA GLY A 211 4.04 -25.27 22.58
C GLY A 211 3.84 -26.26 21.45
N ARG A 212 3.46 -27.50 21.74
CA ARG A 212 3.05 -28.45 20.71
C ARG A 212 1.57 -28.25 20.38
N ILE A 213 1.24 -28.20 19.10
CA ILE A 213 -0.14 -28.09 18.60
C ILE A 213 -0.43 -29.34 17.79
N GLU A 214 -1.47 -30.09 18.13
CA GLU A 214 -1.92 -31.18 17.26
C GLU A 214 -2.89 -30.65 16.20
N ARG A 215 -2.62 -30.90 14.92
CA ARG A 215 -3.51 -30.57 13.78
C ARG A 215 -3.58 -31.75 12.82
N ASN A 216 -4.80 -32.25 12.56
CA ASN A 216 -5.04 -33.38 11.65
C ASN A 216 -4.18 -34.62 11.97
N GLY A 217 -3.94 -34.90 13.25
CA GLY A 217 -3.08 -36.01 13.70
C GLY A 217 -1.58 -35.80 13.46
N ARG A 218 -1.14 -34.54 13.26
CA ARG A 218 0.27 -34.15 13.20
C ARG A 218 0.59 -33.14 14.29
N ASP A 219 1.73 -33.32 14.95
CA ASP A 219 2.27 -32.34 15.89
C ASP A 219 2.95 -31.20 15.12
N TYR A 220 2.59 -29.97 15.47
CA TYR A 220 3.19 -28.72 15.04
C TYR A 220 3.85 -28.07 16.25
N GLU A 221 4.94 -27.34 16.01
CA GLU A 221 5.68 -26.64 17.04
C GLU A 221 5.33 -25.15 16.93
N ALA A 222 4.49 -24.64 17.83
CA ALA A 222 4.09 -23.25 17.88
C ALA A 222 5.31 -22.36 18.18
N GLY A 223 5.54 -21.34 17.36
CA GLY A 223 6.70 -20.46 17.52
C GLY A 223 7.91 -20.94 16.72
N ALA A 224 7.67 -21.67 15.63
CA ALA A 224 8.70 -21.85 14.60
C ALA A 224 9.14 -20.47 14.07
N ALA A 225 10.35 -20.41 13.49
CA ALA A 225 10.82 -19.17 12.89
C ALA A 225 9.86 -18.72 11.77
N GLY A 226 9.26 -17.54 11.91
CA GLY A 226 8.27 -16.98 10.99
C GLY A 226 6.85 -16.96 11.54
N ASP A 227 6.53 -17.81 12.53
CA ASP A 227 5.24 -17.81 13.17
C ASP A 227 4.98 -16.50 13.93
N LEU A 228 3.79 -15.96 13.76
CA LEU A 228 3.34 -14.79 14.50
C LEU A 228 2.23 -15.16 15.45
N LEU A 229 2.41 -14.71 16.67
CA LEU A 229 1.49 -14.97 17.75
C LEU A 229 0.85 -13.67 18.20
N VAL A 230 -0.49 -13.66 18.18
CA VAL A 230 -1.29 -12.52 18.60
C VAL A 230 -2.08 -12.90 19.84
N ASN A 231 -1.76 -12.27 20.96
CA ASN A 231 -2.52 -12.41 22.19
C ASN A 231 -3.77 -11.52 22.12
N LEU A 232 -4.95 -12.14 22.24
CA LEU A 232 -6.23 -11.44 22.15
C LEU A 232 -6.86 -11.18 23.51
N ASP A 233 -6.33 -11.69 24.63
CA ASP A 233 -7.00 -11.64 25.94
C ASP A 233 -7.39 -10.22 26.37
N ALA A 234 -6.51 -9.25 26.11
CA ALA A 234 -6.76 -7.86 26.47
C ALA A 234 -7.87 -7.23 25.62
N ALA A 235 -8.02 -7.65 24.37
CA ALA A 235 -9.03 -7.14 23.43
C ALA A 235 -10.35 -7.95 23.51
N CYS A 236 -10.28 -9.21 23.95
CA CYS A 236 -11.35 -10.18 23.83
C CYS A 236 -11.65 -10.90 25.15
N PRO A 237 -12.34 -10.25 26.11
CA PRO A 237 -12.75 -10.90 27.34
C PRO A 237 -13.61 -12.16 27.05
N GLY A 238 -13.12 -13.33 27.46
CA GLY A 238 -13.78 -14.62 27.25
C GLY A 238 -13.65 -15.18 25.82
N GLY A 239 -12.82 -14.56 24.96
CA GLY A 239 -12.49 -14.99 23.60
C GLY A 239 -11.40 -16.06 23.54
N PRO A 240 -11.08 -16.54 22.33
CA PRO A 240 -9.82 -17.25 22.12
C PRO A 240 -8.68 -16.37 22.61
N VAL A 241 -7.79 -16.95 23.41
CA VAL A 241 -6.70 -16.28 24.12
C VAL A 241 -5.58 -15.89 23.16
N ALA A 242 -5.38 -16.71 22.13
CA ALA A 242 -4.29 -16.54 21.18
C ALA A 242 -4.69 -16.90 19.76
N VAL A 243 -3.98 -16.27 18.82
CA VAL A 243 -3.99 -16.61 17.39
C VAL A 243 -2.57 -16.88 16.96
N LEU A 244 -2.36 -18.01 16.29
CA LEU A 244 -1.13 -18.30 15.56
C LEU A 244 -1.39 -18.04 14.07
N LEU A 245 -0.50 -17.27 13.46
CA LEU A 245 -0.40 -17.05 12.03
C LEU A 245 0.82 -17.84 11.55
N ALA A 246 0.58 -18.99 10.91
CA ALA A 246 1.64 -19.85 10.41
C ALA A 246 2.17 -19.30 9.07
N ASP A 247 3.48 -19.05 8.97
CA ASP A 247 4.09 -18.46 7.76
C ASP A 247 4.08 -19.42 6.58
N ASP A 248 4.21 -20.73 6.85
CA ASP A 248 4.39 -21.77 5.83
C ASP A 248 3.17 -21.94 4.91
N ASP A 249 1.97 -21.97 5.48
CA ASP A 249 0.71 -22.17 4.77
C ASP A 249 -0.30 -21.03 4.96
N GLY A 250 0.04 -20.01 5.76
CA GLY A 250 -0.84 -18.89 6.09
C GLY A 250 -1.99 -19.25 7.02
N ALA A 251 -1.97 -20.41 7.70
CA ALA A 251 -3.07 -20.80 8.58
C ALA A 251 -3.26 -19.80 9.72
N VAL A 252 -4.53 -19.48 10.00
CA VAL A 252 -4.96 -18.69 11.16
C VAL A 252 -5.60 -19.65 12.13
N ILE A 253 -4.94 -19.86 13.27
CA ILE A 253 -5.32 -20.88 14.25
C ILE A 253 -5.66 -20.17 15.56
N THR A 254 -6.83 -20.43 16.12
CA THR A 254 -7.25 -19.92 17.42
C THR A 254 -7.08 -20.97 18.52
N PHE A 255 -6.78 -20.49 19.73
CA PHE A 255 -6.69 -21.32 20.93
C PHE A 255 -7.60 -20.77 22.02
N ASP A 256 -8.25 -21.65 22.76
CA ASP A 256 -9.09 -21.31 23.92
C ASP A 256 -8.26 -21.01 25.18
N ARG A 257 -6.98 -21.39 25.17
CA ARG A 257 -5.99 -21.10 26.20
C ARG A 257 -4.59 -21.00 25.62
N TRP A 258 -3.72 -20.33 26.35
CA TRP A 258 -2.28 -20.32 26.05
C TRP A 258 -1.69 -21.73 26.23
N PRO A 259 -0.84 -22.23 25.32
CA PRO A 259 -0.08 -23.46 25.55
C PRO A 259 0.99 -23.22 26.62
N ASP A 260 0.59 -23.41 27.89
CA ASP A 260 1.42 -23.24 29.08
C ASP A 260 1.99 -24.59 29.56
N GLY A 261 2.80 -25.24 28.73
CA GLY A 261 3.57 -26.43 29.17
C GLY A 261 3.81 -27.48 28.09
N PRO A 262 4.25 -28.69 28.50
CA PRO A 262 4.56 -29.78 27.57
C PRO A 262 3.32 -30.48 27.03
N GLN A 263 2.15 -30.24 27.61
CA GLN A 263 0.89 -30.77 27.10
C GLN A 263 0.46 -29.89 25.92
N GLY A 264 0.21 -30.51 24.78
CA GLY A 264 -0.27 -29.77 23.62
C GLY A 264 -1.65 -29.17 23.87
N VAL A 265 -1.95 -28.09 23.16
CA VAL A 265 -3.29 -27.48 23.12
C VAL A 265 -3.88 -27.73 21.74
N GLU A 266 -5.15 -28.10 21.70
CA GLU A 266 -5.87 -28.27 20.45
C GLU A 266 -6.24 -26.88 19.90
N GLY A 267 -5.79 -26.59 18.67
CA GLY A 267 -6.09 -25.34 17.98
C GLY A 267 -7.16 -25.54 16.92
N GLN A 268 -8.02 -24.54 16.71
CA GLN A 268 -9.00 -24.54 15.63
C GLN A 268 -8.50 -23.68 14.46
N VAL A 269 -8.42 -24.27 13.26
CA VAL A 269 -8.16 -23.50 12.03
C VAL A 269 -9.42 -22.73 11.67
N VAL A 270 -9.36 -21.40 11.77
CA VAL A 270 -10.48 -20.50 11.44
C VAL A 270 -10.37 -19.91 10.04
N GLY A 271 -9.18 -19.96 9.42
CA GLY A 271 -8.96 -19.52 8.05
C GLY A 271 -7.54 -19.71 7.56
N THR A 272 -7.28 -19.22 6.35
CA THR A 272 -5.95 -19.20 5.73
C THR A 272 -5.73 -17.87 5.04
N VAL A 273 -4.65 -17.17 5.40
CA VAL A 273 -4.25 -15.87 4.90
C VAL A 273 -2.76 -15.91 4.57
N PRO A 274 -2.38 -16.23 3.32
CA PRO A 274 -0.99 -16.23 2.90
C PRO A 274 -0.34 -14.84 3.07
N GLY A 275 0.91 -14.82 3.57
CA GLY A 275 1.67 -13.59 3.81
C GLY A 275 1.20 -12.79 5.03
N ALA A 276 0.59 -13.44 6.02
CA ALA A 276 0.12 -12.79 7.23
C ALA A 276 1.29 -12.23 8.06
N ILE A 277 1.22 -10.95 8.42
CA ILE A 277 2.24 -10.25 9.21
C ILE A 277 1.72 -9.75 10.57
N GLY A 278 0.45 -10.03 10.88
CA GLY A 278 -0.19 -9.65 12.14
C GLY A 278 -1.70 -9.78 12.08
N ALA A 279 -2.39 -9.58 13.21
CA ALA A 279 -3.85 -9.56 13.26
C ALA A 279 -4.36 -8.56 14.30
N THR A 280 -5.58 -8.08 14.10
CA THR A 280 -6.31 -7.23 15.04
C THR A 280 -7.75 -7.74 15.16
N ALA A 281 -8.27 -7.89 16.39
CA ALA A 281 -9.66 -8.26 16.59
C ALA A 281 -10.60 -7.06 16.43
N ASP A 282 -11.84 -7.33 16.00
CA ASP A 282 -12.92 -6.35 16.01
C ASP A 282 -13.46 -6.11 17.44
N ASP A 283 -14.23 -5.04 17.63
CA ASP A 283 -14.81 -4.64 18.94
C ASP A 283 -15.79 -5.67 19.54
N GLY A 284 -16.10 -6.77 18.84
CA GLY A 284 -16.93 -7.87 19.32
C GLY A 284 -16.22 -9.22 19.40
N CYS A 285 -14.94 -9.31 19.00
CA CYS A 285 -14.17 -10.54 18.88
C CYS A 285 -14.95 -11.64 18.15
N ARG A 286 -15.58 -11.24 17.04
CA ARG A 286 -16.30 -12.11 16.09
C ARG A 286 -15.45 -12.36 14.86
N SER A 287 -14.55 -11.43 14.54
CA SER A 287 -13.63 -11.54 13.44
C SER A 287 -12.25 -10.98 13.77
N LEU A 288 -11.27 -11.43 12.99
CA LEU A 288 -9.91 -10.91 12.98
C LEU A 288 -9.65 -10.25 11.63
N ALA A 289 -9.18 -9.01 11.66
CA ALA A 289 -8.51 -8.39 10.53
C ALA A 289 -7.05 -8.88 10.51
N VAL A 290 -6.74 -9.83 9.63
CA VAL A 290 -5.39 -10.36 9.44
C VAL A 290 -4.65 -9.49 8.41
N HIS A 291 -3.59 -8.83 8.85
CA HIS A 291 -2.75 -7.96 8.02
C HIS A 291 -1.77 -8.78 7.20
N ARG A 292 -1.53 -8.36 5.96
CA ARG A 292 -0.59 -9.01 5.04
C ARG A 292 0.59 -8.10 4.71
N ASP A 293 1.69 -8.70 4.27
CA ASP A 293 2.82 -7.99 3.68
C ASP A 293 2.40 -7.11 2.49
N VAL A 294 1.45 -7.62 1.68
CA VAL A 294 0.89 -6.93 0.52
C VAL A 294 -0.63 -7.05 0.49
N GLY A 295 -1.31 -5.90 0.40
CA GLY A 295 -2.75 -5.82 0.17
C GLY A 295 -3.57 -5.44 1.41
N LEU A 296 -4.90 -5.46 1.26
CA LEU A 296 -5.82 -5.12 2.35
C LEU A 296 -5.84 -6.23 3.42
N PRO A 297 -6.16 -5.90 4.69
CA PRO A 297 -6.41 -6.91 5.70
C PRO A 297 -7.51 -7.87 5.27
N VAL A 298 -7.35 -9.16 5.58
CA VAL A 298 -8.35 -10.19 5.32
C VAL A 298 -9.12 -10.45 6.59
N GLU A 299 -10.44 -10.32 6.53
CA GLU A 299 -11.30 -10.60 7.66
C GLU A 299 -11.52 -12.12 7.78
N VAL A 300 -11.21 -12.68 8.94
CA VAL A 300 -11.37 -14.11 9.27
C VAL A 300 -12.36 -14.22 10.44
N SER A 301 -13.46 -14.94 10.25
CA SER A 301 -14.45 -15.14 11.31
C SER A 301 -13.95 -16.15 12.34
N LEU A 302 -14.12 -15.84 13.63
CA LEU A 302 -13.71 -16.71 14.73
C LEU A 302 -14.70 -17.83 15.05
N GLY A 303 -15.78 -17.97 14.27
CA GLY A 303 -16.69 -19.12 14.36
C GLY A 303 -17.49 -19.25 15.65
N ARG A 304 -17.62 -18.19 16.45
CA ARG A 304 -18.44 -18.22 17.67
C ARG A 304 -19.92 -18.46 17.32
N PRO A 305 -20.58 -19.48 17.89
CA PRO A 305 -22.02 -19.60 17.79
C PRO A 305 -22.68 -18.39 18.49
N SER A 306 -23.61 -17.76 17.78
CA SER A 306 -24.44 -16.65 18.26
C SER A 306 -25.35 -17.04 19.42
#